data_AF-A0AA96QC67-F1
#
_entry.id   AF-A0AA96QC67-F1
#
_cell.length_a   1.000
_cell.length_b   1.000
_cell.length_c   1.000
_cell.angle_alpha   90.00
_cell.angle_beta   90.00
_cell.angle_gamma   90.00
#
_symmetry.space_group_name_H-M   'P 1'
#
loop_
_entity.id
_entity.type
_entity.pdbx_description
1 polymer ?
#
loop_
_entity_poly.entity_id
_entity_poly.type
_entity_poly.pdbx_seq_one_letter_code
_entity_poly.pdbx_strand_id
1 'polypeptide(L)'
;MGTSGTPEYRARRRAGEQQGRQRHEQTAVKRPRSEQAGPAPDGPERRSAATTCGWCSGPITPRQRGPIPKWCSATCRHWAWEQSRAASAGRTAVQVVERRVEIRVPLEPTRRDWPRLLGELAGQLDDGRVYDRDLPTLGRALDPVLRNYRRRARWSGAPDLP
;
A
#
# COMPACT_ATOMS: atom_id res chain seq x y z
N MET A 1 39.74 -1.18 -43.58
CA MET A 1 38.70 -1.73 -44.48
C MET A 1 37.54 -2.21 -43.61
N GLY A 2 36.47 -1.41 -43.52
CA GLY A 2 35.31 -1.70 -42.66
C GLY A 2 34.24 -2.49 -43.40
N THR A 3 33.87 -3.66 -42.89
CA THR A 3 32.89 -4.59 -43.48
C THR A 3 31.43 -4.25 -43.09
N SER A 4 31.13 -2.98 -42.80
CA SER A 4 29.80 -2.50 -42.38
C SER A 4 28.73 -2.59 -43.48
N GLY A 5 29.11 -2.91 -44.72
CA GLY A 5 28.19 -3.09 -45.85
C GLY A 5 27.81 -4.54 -46.16
N THR A 6 28.46 -5.54 -45.55
CA THR A 6 28.29 -6.94 -45.93
C THR A 6 26.90 -7.49 -45.57
N PRO A 7 26.31 -8.37 -46.40
CA PRO A 7 24.99 -8.94 -46.16
C PRO A 7 24.89 -9.65 -44.79
N GLU A 8 25.99 -10.25 -44.32
CA GLU A 8 26.08 -10.89 -43.01
C GLU A 8 25.98 -9.92 -41.82
N TYR A 9 26.53 -8.71 -41.96
CA TYR A 9 26.39 -7.68 -40.93
C TYR A 9 24.93 -7.21 -40.80
N ARG A 10 24.25 -7.01 -41.93
CA ARG A 10 22.82 -6.66 -41.94
C ARG A 10 21.94 -7.79 -41.42
N ALA A 11 22.31 -9.05 -41.69
CA ALA A 11 21.61 -10.22 -41.15
C ALA A 11 21.72 -10.29 -39.61
N ARG A 12 22.94 -10.10 -39.06
CA ARG A 12 23.15 -10.07 -37.60
C ARG A 12 22.39 -8.92 -36.92
N ARG A 13 22.34 -7.74 -37.54
CA ARG A 13 21.58 -6.62 -37.00
C ARG A 13 20.07 -6.91 -36.95
N ARG A 14 19.51 -7.48 -38.02
CA ARG A 14 18.09 -7.89 -38.06
C ARG A 14 17.77 -8.99 -37.05
N ALA A 15 18.67 -9.95 -36.86
CA ALA A 15 18.51 -10.99 -35.84
C ALA A 15 18.49 -10.40 -34.42
N GLY A 16 19.36 -9.42 -34.12
CA GLY A 16 19.37 -8.72 -32.83
C GLY A 16 18.09 -7.90 -32.58
N GLU A 17 17.58 -7.22 -33.60
CA GLU A 17 16.30 -6.48 -33.51
C GLU A 17 15.10 -7.40 -33.30
N GLN A 18 15.09 -8.58 -33.96
CA GLN A 18 14.05 -9.61 -33.75
C GLN A 18 14.11 -10.22 -32.35
N GLN A 19 15.32 -10.53 -31.85
CA GLN A 19 15.50 -10.99 -30.45
C GLN A 19 15.03 -9.94 -29.45
N GLY A 20 15.29 -8.66 -29.69
CA GLY A 20 14.80 -7.56 -28.87
C GLY A 20 13.27 -7.51 -28.77
N ARG A 21 12.58 -7.63 -29.92
CA ARG A 21 11.10 -7.69 -29.95
C ARG A 21 10.55 -8.91 -29.22
N GLN A 22 11.11 -10.10 -29.48
CA GLN A 22 10.69 -11.33 -28.81
C GLN A 22 10.89 -11.25 -27.29
N ARG A 23 12.00 -10.67 -26.81
CA ARG A 23 12.23 -10.45 -25.37
C ARG A 23 11.19 -9.50 -24.78
N HIS A 24 10.87 -8.41 -25.47
CA HIS A 24 9.86 -7.45 -25.04
C HIS A 24 8.46 -8.06 -24.97
N GLU A 25 8.06 -8.84 -25.99
CA GLU A 25 6.80 -9.58 -26.01
C GLU A 25 6.73 -10.64 -24.91
N GLN A 26 7.81 -11.39 -24.68
CA GLN A 26 7.86 -12.37 -23.59
C GLN A 26 7.78 -11.72 -22.19
N THR A 27 8.39 -10.55 -21.98
CA THR A 27 8.20 -9.78 -20.73
C THR A 27 6.79 -9.19 -20.60
N ALA A 28 6.12 -8.87 -21.71
CA ALA A 28 4.74 -8.39 -21.70
C ALA A 28 3.76 -9.53 -21.36
N VAL A 29 3.98 -10.74 -21.89
CA VAL A 29 3.12 -11.92 -21.67
C VAL A 29 3.33 -12.54 -20.27
N LYS A 30 4.53 -12.42 -19.68
CA LYS A 30 4.82 -12.97 -18.34
C LYS A 30 4.42 -12.10 -17.14
N ARG A 31 3.74 -10.96 -17.32
CA ARG A 31 3.04 -10.33 -16.18
C ARG A 31 1.75 -11.11 -15.95
N PRO A 32 1.61 -11.90 -14.86
CA PRO A 32 0.32 -12.45 -14.53
C PRO A 32 -0.63 -11.28 -14.31
N ARG A 33 -1.66 -11.21 -15.15
CA ARG A 33 -2.80 -10.32 -14.96
C ARG A 33 -3.52 -10.82 -13.71
N SER A 34 -3.18 -10.27 -12.55
CA SER A 34 -4.00 -10.41 -11.36
C SER A 34 -5.36 -9.80 -11.68
N GLU A 35 -6.31 -10.66 -12.05
CA GLU A 35 -7.72 -10.33 -12.17
C GLU A 35 -8.24 -9.98 -10.77
N GLN A 36 -8.33 -8.68 -10.49
CA GLN A 36 -9.31 -8.14 -9.57
C GLN A 36 -10.34 -7.43 -10.43
N ALA A 37 -11.46 -8.11 -10.64
CA ALA A 37 -12.65 -7.58 -11.29
C ALA A 37 -13.54 -6.89 -10.24
N GLY A 38 -13.95 -5.67 -10.58
CA GLY A 38 -15.03 -4.93 -9.92
C GLY A 38 -15.02 -3.48 -10.44
N PRO A 39 -16.12 -2.95 -11.01
CA PRO A 39 -16.20 -1.53 -11.34
C PRO A 39 -16.42 -0.75 -10.04
N ALA A 40 -15.34 -0.21 -9.48
CA ALA A 40 -15.42 0.75 -8.38
C ALA A 40 -15.74 2.15 -8.95
N PRO A 41 -16.66 2.92 -8.35
CA PRO A 41 -17.01 4.26 -8.83
C PRO A 41 -15.99 5.34 -8.43
N ASP A 42 -14.87 4.99 -7.79
CA ASP A 42 -13.81 5.91 -7.45
C ASP A 42 -12.48 5.44 -8.05
N GLY A 43 -11.79 6.36 -8.73
CA GLY A 43 -10.47 6.09 -9.32
C GLY A 43 -9.45 5.59 -8.28
N PRO A 44 -8.34 4.97 -8.71
CA PRO A 44 -7.37 4.38 -7.78
C PRO A 44 -6.87 5.45 -6.80
N GLU A 45 -7.20 5.25 -5.53
CA GLU A 45 -6.75 6.08 -4.41
C GLU A 45 -5.22 6.18 -4.46
N ARG A 46 -4.69 7.42 -4.50
CA ARG A 46 -3.25 7.62 -4.57
C ARG A 46 -2.64 7.15 -3.25
N ARG A 47 -1.58 6.33 -3.35
CA ARG A 47 -0.73 6.00 -2.20
C ARG A 47 -0.30 7.27 -1.47
N SER A 48 -0.29 7.24 -0.14
CA SER A 48 0.17 8.36 0.68
C SER A 48 1.60 8.75 0.28
N ALA A 49 1.79 10.04 0.00
CA ALA A 49 3.09 10.56 -0.41
C ALA A 49 4.03 10.66 0.81
N ALA A 50 5.33 10.45 0.59
CA ALA A 50 6.33 10.76 1.60
C ALA A 50 6.29 12.26 1.89
N THR A 51 6.11 12.62 3.15
CA THR A 51 6.16 14.01 3.64
C THR A 51 7.56 14.40 4.12
N THR A 52 8.46 13.43 4.27
CA THR A 52 9.84 13.60 4.71
C THR A 52 10.82 13.01 3.71
N CYS A 53 11.92 13.72 3.46
CA CYS A 53 12.97 13.26 2.56
C CYS A 53 13.77 12.11 3.17
N GLY A 54 13.93 11.01 2.44
CA GLY A 54 14.70 9.86 2.91
C GLY A 54 16.23 10.06 3.02
N TRP A 55 16.75 11.25 2.71
CA TRP A 55 18.19 11.58 2.80
C TRP A 55 18.45 12.59 3.93
N CYS A 56 17.94 13.82 3.77
CA CYS A 56 18.16 14.89 4.73
C CYS A 56 17.07 15.03 5.81
N SER A 57 16.02 14.20 5.75
CA SER A 57 14.82 14.29 6.61
C SER A 57 14.02 15.60 6.47
N GLY A 58 14.38 16.49 5.54
CA GLY A 58 13.65 17.74 5.29
C GLY A 58 12.24 17.51 4.72
N PRO A 59 11.35 18.51 4.82
CA PRO A 59 9.96 18.40 4.36
C PRO A 59 9.89 18.22 2.83
N ILE A 60 8.99 17.36 2.40
CA ILE A 60 8.56 17.21 1.01
C ILE A 60 7.13 17.74 0.92
N THR A 61 6.89 18.69 0.01
CA THR A 61 5.53 19.13 -0.33
C THR A 61 5.02 18.28 -1.49
N PRO A 62 4.10 17.31 -1.27
CA PRO A 62 3.60 16.48 -2.35
C PRO A 62 2.75 17.31 -3.31
N ARG A 63 2.94 17.11 -4.61
CA ARG A 63 2.08 17.71 -5.62
C ARG A 63 0.78 16.91 -5.75
N GLN A 64 -0.32 17.62 -5.98
CA GLN A 64 -1.66 17.04 -6.23
C GLN A 64 -1.67 16.05 -7.43
N ARG A 65 -0.80 16.26 -8.42
CA ARG A 65 -0.72 15.43 -9.64
C ARG A 65 0.73 15.02 -9.94
N GLY A 66 0.88 13.89 -10.61
CA GLY A 66 2.17 13.35 -11.06
C GLY A 66 2.75 12.26 -10.15
N PRO A 67 4.03 11.88 -10.35
CA PRO A 67 4.71 10.88 -9.54
C PRO A 67 4.87 11.32 -8.08
N ILE A 68 4.72 10.39 -7.14
CA ILE A 68 4.94 10.63 -5.70
C ILE A 68 6.46 10.75 -5.45
N PRO A 69 6.95 11.89 -4.95
CA PRO A 69 8.38 12.08 -4.69
C PRO A 69 8.84 11.38 -3.40
N LYS A 70 10.04 10.78 -3.44
CA LYS A 70 10.75 10.23 -2.27
C LYS A 70 11.81 11.20 -1.69
N TRP A 71 12.24 12.17 -2.50
CA TRP A 71 13.33 13.09 -2.21
C TRP A 71 12.84 14.54 -2.38
N CYS A 72 13.27 15.46 -1.51
CA CYS A 72 12.87 16.87 -1.60
C CYS A 72 13.50 17.62 -2.77
N SER A 73 14.65 17.15 -3.29
CA SER A 73 15.37 17.77 -4.41
C SER A 73 16.14 16.74 -5.25
N ALA A 74 16.57 17.16 -6.45
CA ALA A 74 17.47 16.39 -7.30
C ALA A 74 18.82 16.12 -6.61
N THR A 75 19.31 17.09 -5.84
CA THR A 75 20.55 16.98 -5.06
C THR A 75 20.45 15.87 -4.01
N CYS A 76 19.38 15.82 -3.21
CA CYS A 76 19.21 14.74 -2.23
C CYS A 76 19.11 13.35 -2.87
N ARG A 77 18.52 13.24 -4.06
CA ARG A 77 18.50 11.99 -4.82
C ARG A 77 19.90 11.57 -5.27
N HIS A 78 20.70 12.52 -5.74
CA HIS A 78 22.06 12.27 -6.19
C HIS A 78 22.94 11.78 -5.03
N TRP A 79 22.94 12.49 -3.90
CA TRP A 79 23.68 12.09 -2.70
C TRP A 79 23.27 10.71 -2.16
N ALA A 80 21.97 10.42 -2.10
CA ALA A 80 21.48 9.10 -1.67
C ALA A 80 21.98 7.97 -2.57
N TRP A 81 22.05 8.23 -3.88
CA TRP A 81 22.61 7.26 -4.83
C TRP A 81 24.13 7.13 -4.69
N GLU A 82 24.87 8.21 -4.48
CA GLU A 82 26.31 8.16 -4.24
C GLU A 82 26.65 7.37 -2.97
N GLN A 83 25.92 7.58 -1.88
CA GLN A 83 26.03 6.81 -0.65
C GLN A 83 25.76 5.32 -0.89
N SER A 84 24.69 5.00 -1.62
CA SER A 84 24.32 3.60 -1.92
C SER A 84 25.41 2.92 -2.74
N ARG A 85 25.96 3.62 -3.74
CA ARG A 85 27.07 3.14 -4.56
C ARG A 85 28.34 2.95 -3.71
N ALA A 86 28.66 3.87 -2.82
CA ALA A 86 29.81 3.77 -1.93
C ALA A 86 29.68 2.56 -1.00
N ALA A 87 28.49 2.33 -0.43
CA ALA A 87 28.16 1.16 0.38
C ALA A 87 28.29 -0.15 -0.40
N SER A 88 27.74 -0.24 -1.62
CA SER A 88 27.89 -1.42 -2.49
C SER A 88 29.35 -1.71 -2.88
N ALA A 89 30.19 -0.68 -2.94
CA ALA A 89 31.62 -0.81 -3.20
C ALA A 89 32.46 -1.07 -1.94
N GLY A 90 31.82 -1.27 -0.76
CA GLY A 90 32.52 -1.49 0.51
C GLY A 90 33.27 -0.27 1.05
N ARG A 91 33.06 0.92 0.46
CA ARG A 91 33.77 2.16 0.82
C ARG A 91 33.09 2.95 1.94
N THR A 92 32.01 2.42 2.52
CA THR A 92 31.31 3.01 3.66
C THR A 92 30.64 1.92 4.48
N ALA A 93 30.62 2.08 5.81
CA ALA A 93 29.99 1.14 6.74
C ALA A 93 28.44 1.18 6.75
N VAL A 94 27.82 2.20 6.13
CA VAL A 94 26.36 2.41 6.15
C VAL A 94 25.73 1.91 4.86
N GLN A 95 24.83 0.92 4.95
CA GLN A 95 24.04 0.40 3.82
C GLN A 95 22.65 1.06 3.79
N VAL A 96 22.29 1.68 2.65
CA VAL A 96 20.94 2.23 2.45
C VAL A 96 20.00 1.10 2.02
N VAL A 97 19.05 0.74 2.89
CA VAL A 97 18.06 -0.32 2.64
C VAL A 97 16.64 0.27 2.58
N GLU A 98 15.90 0.00 1.51
CA GLU A 98 14.46 0.29 1.46
C GLU A 98 13.70 -0.79 2.23
N ARG A 99 13.24 -0.47 3.44
CA ARG A 99 12.37 -1.36 4.22
C ARG A 99 10.91 -1.10 3.88
N ARG A 100 10.20 -2.13 3.40
CA ARG A 100 8.74 -2.12 3.37
C ARG A 100 8.22 -2.21 4.80
N VAL A 101 7.45 -1.22 5.23
CA VAL A 101 6.73 -1.25 6.50
C VAL A 101 5.26 -1.51 6.18
N GLU A 102 4.76 -2.67 6.57
CA GLU A 102 3.34 -2.99 6.49
C GLU A 102 2.62 -2.31 7.66
N ILE A 103 1.95 -1.20 7.38
CA ILE A 103 1.06 -0.57 8.34
C ILE A 103 -0.31 -1.21 8.15
N ARG A 104 -0.84 -1.85 9.21
CA ARG A 104 -2.24 -2.30 9.19
C ARG A 104 -3.12 -1.06 9.18
N VAL A 105 -3.68 -0.74 8.02
CA VAL A 105 -4.78 0.23 7.94
C VAL A 105 -5.98 -0.43 8.61
N PRO A 106 -6.61 0.17 9.63
CA PRO A 106 -7.88 -0.33 10.14
C PRO A 106 -8.87 -0.29 8.97
N LEU A 107 -9.27 -1.44 8.46
CA LEU A 107 -10.38 -1.49 7.53
C LEU A 107 -11.64 -1.11 8.31
N GLU A 108 -12.40 -0.15 7.79
CA GLU A 108 -13.74 0.14 8.29
C GLU A 108 -14.55 -1.17 8.33
N PRO A 109 -15.14 -1.55 9.48
CA PRO A 109 -15.82 -2.82 9.61
C PRO A 109 -17.02 -2.90 8.66
N THR A 110 -17.11 -4.01 7.92
CA THR A 110 -18.27 -4.28 7.06
C THR A 110 -19.45 -4.81 7.88
N ARG A 111 -20.64 -4.87 7.28
CA ARG A 111 -21.84 -5.43 7.93
C ARG A 111 -21.64 -6.85 8.48
N ARG A 112 -20.72 -7.63 7.89
CA ARG A 112 -20.43 -9.02 8.30
C ARG A 112 -19.45 -9.13 9.46
N ASP A 113 -18.71 -8.07 9.76
CA ASP A 113 -17.66 -8.08 10.80
C ASP A 113 -18.20 -7.83 12.20
N TRP A 114 -19.35 -7.15 12.30
CA TRP A 114 -19.95 -6.74 13.57
C TRP A 114 -20.20 -7.88 14.56
N PRO A 115 -20.72 -9.06 14.18
CA PRO A 115 -20.88 -10.17 15.13
C PRO A 115 -19.57 -10.60 15.79
N ARG A 116 -18.47 -10.68 15.01
CA ARG A 116 -17.15 -11.04 15.54
C ARG A 116 -16.60 -9.96 16.47
N LEU A 117 -16.66 -8.70 16.04
CA LEU A 117 -16.12 -7.57 16.82
C LEU A 117 -16.86 -7.36 18.15
N LEU A 118 -18.18 -7.55 18.17
CA LEU A 118 -18.96 -7.51 19.41
C LEU A 118 -18.60 -8.68 20.35
N GLY A 119 -18.32 -9.87 19.81
CA GLY A 119 -17.82 -11.00 20.60
C GLY A 119 -16.42 -10.76 21.18
N GLU A 120 -15.53 -10.11 20.42
CA GLU A 120 -14.21 -9.69 20.92
C GLU A 120 -14.31 -8.64 22.02
N LEU A 121 -15.20 -7.66 21.87
CA LEU A 121 -15.48 -6.67 22.92
C LEU A 121 -16.01 -7.34 24.19
N ALA A 122 -16.93 -8.31 24.06
CA ALA A 122 -17.43 -9.07 25.20
C ALA A 122 -16.30 -9.82 25.93
N GLY A 123 -15.44 -10.54 25.20
CA GLY A 123 -14.30 -11.22 25.82
C GLY A 123 -13.30 -10.26 26.47
N GLN A 124 -13.11 -9.06 25.93
CA GLN A 124 -12.26 -8.04 26.56
C GLN A 124 -12.85 -7.47 27.86
N LEU A 125 -14.18 -7.38 27.94
CA LEU A 125 -14.89 -6.99 29.15
C LEU A 125 -14.77 -8.10 30.21
N ASP A 126 -14.98 -9.36 29.82
CA ASP A 126 -14.91 -10.52 30.72
C ASP A 126 -13.48 -10.75 31.27
N ASP A 127 -12.45 -10.58 30.43
CA ASP A 127 -11.04 -10.75 30.82
C ASP A 127 -10.44 -9.51 31.53
N GLY A 128 -11.23 -8.45 31.74
CA GLY A 128 -10.79 -7.21 32.41
C GLY A 128 -9.78 -6.37 31.61
N ARG A 129 -9.68 -6.56 30.29
CA ARG A 129 -8.85 -5.72 29.41
C ARG A 129 -9.45 -4.33 29.20
N VAL A 130 -10.76 -4.23 29.30
CA VAL A 130 -11.47 -2.96 29.45
C VAL A 130 -11.58 -2.66 30.94
N TYR A 131 -11.01 -1.54 31.38
CA TYR A 131 -11.00 -1.19 32.80
C TYR A 131 -12.35 -0.60 33.24
N ASP A 132 -12.68 -0.76 34.52
CA ASP A 132 -13.92 -0.22 35.12
C ASP A 132 -14.11 1.27 34.88
N ARG A 133 -13.02 2.04 34.86
CA ARG A 133 -13.03 3.48 34.55
C ARG A 133 -13.54 3.82 33.15
N ASP A 134 -13.42 2.88 32.21
CA ASP A 134 -13.81 3.05 30.81
C ASP A 134 -15.28 2.63 30.57
N LEU A 135 -15.87 1.85 31.49
CA LEU A 135 -17.26 1.37 31.40
C LEU A 135 -18.30 2.49 31.26
N PRO A 136 -18.24 3.62 31.98
CA PRO A 136 -19.22 4.71 31.82
C PRO A 136 -19.18 5.34 30.41
N THR A 137 -18.01 5.37 29.78
CA THR A 137 -17.86 5.91 28.41
C THR A 137 -18.35 4.90 27.39
N LEU A 138 -18.00 3.62 27.56
CA LEU A 138 -18.47 2.54 26.71
C LEU A 138 -19.99 2.38 26.76
N GLY A 139 -20.59 2.43 27.96
CA GLY A 139 -22.04 2.35 28.14
C GLY A 139 -22.79 3.46 27.40
N ARG A 140 -22.29 4.70 27.45
CA ARG A 140 -22.86 5.82 26.68
C ARG A 140 -22.77 5.61 25.17
N ALA A 141 -21.69 5.00 24.69
CA ALA A 141 -21.53 4.68 23.27
C ALA A 141 -22.45 3.53 22.80
N LEU A 142 -22.78 2.58 23.69
CA LEU A 142 -23.67 1.46 23.38
C LEU A 142 -25.16 1.84 23.39
N ASP A 143 -25.57 2.85 24.17
CA ASP A 143 -26.98 3.29 24.24
C ASP A 143 -27.62 3.55 22.86
N PRO A 144 -27.05 4.35 21.95
CA PRO A 144 -27.64 4.57 20.63
C PRO A 144 -27.71 3.29 19.80
N VAL A 145 -26.75 2.37 19.96
CA VAL A 145 -26.73 1.08 19.25
C VAL A 145 -27.91 0.22 19.68
N LEU A 146 -28.10 0.04 20.98
CA LEU A 146 -29.20 -0.75 21.54
C LEU A 146 -30.56 -0.12 21.21
N ARG A 147 -30.68 1.20 21.33
CA ARG A 147 -31.90 1.94 20.97
C ARG A 147 -32.28 1.73 19.50
N ASN A 148 -31.30 1.79 18.59
CA ASN A 148 -31.51 1.58 17.17
C ASN A 148 -31.86 0.12 16.85
N TYR A 149 -31.21 -0.83 17.53
CA TYR A 149 -31.52 -2.26 17.42
C TYR A 149 -32.98 -2.54 17.82
N ARG A 150 -33.37 -2.18 19.06
CA ARG A 150 -34.73 -2.38 19.57
C ARG A 150 -35.77 -1.73 18.69
N ARG A 151 -35.49 -0.50 18.21
CA ARG A 151 -36.36 0.18 17.24
C ARG A 151 -36.55 -0.67 15.99
N ARG A 152 -35.48 -1.19 15.40
CA ARG A 152 -35.54 -2.01 14.18
C ARG A 152 -36.21 -3.37 14.41
N ALA A 153 -35.90 -4.03 15.53
CA ALA A 153 -36.42 -5.36 15.86
C ALA A 153 -37.96 -5.38 15.92
N ARG A 154 -38.56 -4.33 16.49
CA ARG A 154 -40.02 -4.15 16.52
C ARG A 154 -40.69 -4.12 15.14
N TRP A 155 -39.99 -3.62 14.12
CA TRP A 155 -40.52 -3.58 12.75
C TRP A 155 -40.15 -4.81 11.92
N SER A 156 -39.06 -5.51 12.29
CA SER A 156 -38.52 -6.62 11.49
C SER A 156 -38.85 -8.02 12.04
N GLY A 157 -39.51 -8.12 13.19
CA GLY A 157 -39.76 -9.42 13.85
C GLY A 157 -38.49 -10.10 14.36
N ALA A 158 -37.39 -9.34 14.53
CA ALA A 158 -36.16 -9.87 15.11
C ALA A 158 -36.33 -10.04 16.63
N PRO A 159 -35.61 -10.98 17.26
CA PRO A 159 -35.67 -11.16 18.71
C PRO A 159 -35.32 -9.86 19.42
N ASP A 160 -36.07 -9.54 20.46
CA ASP A 160 -35.73 -8.38 21.29
C ASP A 160 -34.54 -8.73 22.19
N LEU A 161 -33.67 -7.75 22.41
CA LEU A 161 -32.60 -7.87 23.40
C LEU A 161 -33.17 -7.44 24.76
N PRO A 162 -32.91 -8.19 25.86
CA PRO A 162 -33.37 -7.83 27.19
C PRO A 162 -32.91 -6.43 27.65
#